data_AF-A0A3E1R740-F1
#
_entry.id   AF-A0A3E1R740-F1
#
_cell.length_a   1.000
_cell.length_b   1.000
_cell.length_c   1.000
_cell.angle_alpha   90.00
_cell.angle_beta   90.00
_cell.angle_gamma   90.00
#
_symmetry.space_group_name_H-M   'P 1'
#
loop_
_entity.id
_entity.type
_entity.pdbx_description
1 polymer ?
#
loop_
_entity_poly.entity_id
_entity_poly.type
_entity_poly.pdbx_seq_one_letter_code
_entity_poly.pdbx_strand_id
1 'polypeptide(L)'
;MLKGIDPVLTPELLKVLMEMGHDDAIVLADANFTAVRYAGGKPIIRLPGIGMARAVKAVTSLLPLVADEVHPVGYMQVSGQAGSYRSALQREVLADLEPAFLAGQSAEAIERFAFYERTKSAFAIVLTGELQPFGNFLLRKGVIGDTLRP
;
A
#
# COMPACT_ATOMS: atom_id res chain seq x y z
N MET A 1 -5.16 21.87 -3.05
CA MET A 1 -6.42 21.20 -2.66
C MET A 1 -7.42 21.26 -3.79
N LEU A 2 -8.00 20.13 -4.16
CA LEU A 2 -9.00 20.01 -5.23
C LEU A 2 -10.32 19.46 -4.66
N LYS A 3 -11.45 19.77 -5.30
CA LYS A 3 -12.76 19.22 -4.91
C LYS A 3 -12.77 17.71 -5.19
N GLY A 4 -13.23 16.90 -4.22
CA GLY A 4 -13.33 15.45 -4.36
C GLY A 4 -12.01 14.67 -4.24
N ILE A 5 -10.90 15.36 -3.94
CA ILE A 5 -9.58 14.74 -3.74
C ILE A 5 -9.17 14.89 -2.28
N ASP A 6 -8.76 13.78 -1.67
CA ASP A 6 -8.30 13.74 -0.30
C ASP A 6 -7.06 14.65 -0.08
N PRO A 7 -7.03 15.50 0.97
CA PRO A 7 -5.92 16.44 1.22
C PRO A 7 -4.56 15.81 1.50
N VAL A 8 -4.50 14.53 1.87
CA VAL A 8 -3.25 13.81 2.06
C VAL A 8 -2.57 13.52 0.71
N LEU A 9 -3.34 13.49 -0.38
CA LEU A 9 -2.82 13.27 -1.73
C LEU A 9 -2.16 14.55 -2.25
N THR A 10 -0.86 14.68 -1.97
CA THR A 10 -0.03 15.78 -2.50
C THR A 10 0.04 15.73 -4.03
N PRO A 11 0.42 16.83 -4.70
CA PRO A 11 0.60 16.83 -6.15
C PRO A 11 1.54 15.71 -6.63
N GLU A 12 2.62 15.44 -5.91
CA GLU A 12 3.59 14.39 -6.22
C GLU A 12 2.99 12.99 -6.05
N LEU A 13 2.22 12.75 -4.99
CA LEU A 13 1.54 11.47 -4.79
C LEU A 13 0.49 11.23 -5.87
N LEU A 14 -0.31 12.25 -6.20
CA LEU A 14 -1.30 12.17 -7.27
C LEU A 14 -0.66 11.84 -8.62
N LYS A 15 0.45 12.51 -8.96
CA LYS A 15 1.22 12.21 -10.17
C LYS A 15 1.65 10.74 -10.20
N VAL A 16 2.23 10.24 -9.10
CA VAL A 16 2.68 8.84 -9.00
C VAL A 16 1.52 7.87 -9.17
N LEU A 17 0.39 8.06 -8.48
CA LEU A 17 -0.78 7.18 -8.61
C LEU A 17 -1.35 7.18 -10.03
N MET A 18 -1.28 8.31 -10.73
CA MET A 18 -1.72 8.44 -12.14
C MET A 18 -0.76 7.76 -13.12
N GLU A 19 0.55 7.77 -12.86
CA GLU A 19 1.56 7.17 -13.74
C GLU A 19 1.67 5.64 -13.58
N MET A 20 1.26 5.09 -12.43
CA MET A 20 1.23 3.64 -12.22
C MET A 20 0.33 2.94 -13.26
N GLY A 21 0.79 1.82 -13.80
CA GLY A 21 0.05 0.92 -14.67
C GLY A 21 -0.77 -0.14 -13.92
N HIS A 22 -1.36 -1.09 -14.67
CA HIS A 22 -1.98 -2.29 -14.09
C HIS A 22 -0.92 -3.12 -13.38
N ASP A 23 -1.28 -3.58 -12.19
CA ASP A 23 -0.46 -4.39 -11.29
C ASP A 23 0.80 -3.73 -10.71
N ASP A 24 1.05 -2.46 -11.03
CA ASP A 24 2.10 -1.70 -10.34
C ASP A 24 1.80 -1.64 -8.84
N ALA A 25 2.83 -1.91 -8.04
CA ALA A 25 2.72 -1.87 -6.58
C ALA A 25 3.21 -0.53 -6.02
N ILE A 26 2.53 -0.01 -5.00
CA ILE A 26 3.00 1.10 -4.17
C ILE A 26 3.14 0.64 -2.72
N VAL A 27 4.27 0.97 -2.10
CA VAL A 27 4.53 0.64 -0.69
C VAL A 27 4.15 1.82 0.18
N LEU A 28 3.29 1.61 1.18
CA LEU A 28 3.09 2.56 2.29
C LEU A 28 3.92 2.07 3.46
N ALA A 29 4.91 2.86 3.85
CA ALA A 29 5.94 2.49 4.79
C ALA A 29 5.82 3.25 6.11
N ASP A 30 6.09 2.56 7.22
CA ASP A 30 6.22 3.16 8.54
C ASP A 30 7.51 3.99 8.64
N ALA A 31 7.62 4.85 9.67
CA ALA A 31 8.73 5.78 9.86
C ALA A 31 10.09 5.10 10.08
N ASN A 32 10.11 3.81 10.43
CA ASN A 32 11.32 3.02 10.68
C ASN A 32 11.78 2.25 9.44
N PHE A 33 11.00 2.25 8.36
CA PHE A 33 11.32 1.51 7.15
C PHE A 33 12.53 2.11 6.42
N THR A 34 13.43 1.25 5.92
CA THR A 34 14.65 1.68 5.20
C THR A 34 14.35 2.05 3.74
N ALA A 35 13.44 3.00 3.52
CA ALA A 35 12.93 3.36 2.19
C ALA A 35 14.04 3.75 1.20
N VAL A 36 15.00 4.59 1.64
CA VAL A 36 16.11 5.06 0.78
C VAL A 36 16.95 3.90 0.25
N ARG A 37 17.17 2.85 1.06
CA ARG A 37 17.95 1.67 0.66
C ARG A 37 17.26 0.85 -0.42
N TYR A 38 15.94 0.74 -0.38
CA TYR A 38 15.16 -0.11 -1.29
C TYR A 38 14.45 0.66 -2.42
N ALA A 39 14.56 1.99 -2.43
CA ALA A 39 14.02 2.82 -3.49
C ALA A 39 14.73 2.59 -4.83
N GLY A 40 16.06 2.41 -4.86
CA GLY A 40 16.76 2.11 -6.11
C GLY A 40 16.50 3.14 -7.23
N GLY A 41 16.33 4.42 -6.87
CA GLY A 41 16.04 5.52 -7.80
C GLY A 41 14.55 5.81 -8.03
N LYS A 42 13.62 4.97 -7.54
CA LYS A 42 12.18 5.23 -7.64
C LYS A 42 11.71 6.35 -6.71
N PRO A 43 10.55 6.97 -6.97
CA PRO A 43 10.01 8.03 -6.12
C PRO A 43 9.82 7.59 -4.66
N ILE A 44 10.27 8.44 -3.74
CA ILE A 44 9.92 8.38 -2.32
C ILE A 44 9.09 9.61 -1.98
N ILE A 45 7.81 9.41 -1.69
CA ILE A 45 6.90 10.46 -1.24
C ILE A 45 6.92 10.46 0.29
N ARG A 46 7.07 11.63 0.91
CA ARG A 46 7.11 11.74 2.37
C ARG A 46 5.84 12.40 2.87
N LEU A 47 5.15 11.73 3.79
CA LEU A 47 3.96 12.23 4.48
C LEU A 47 4.20 12.25 6.00
N PRO A 48 5.15 13.08 6.49
CA PRO A 48 5.44 13.16 7.91
C PRO A 48 4.18 13.60 8.68
N GLY A 49 3.95 13.01 9.86
CA GLY A 49 2.78 13.31 10.69
C GLY A 49 1.47 12.67 10.24
N ILE A 50 1.46 11.94 9.11
CA ILE A 50 0.29 11.16 8.68
C ILE A 50 0.47 9.71 9.14
N GLY A 51 -0.49 9.17 9.90
CA GLY A 51 -0.52 7.77 10.31
C GLY A 51 -0.88 6.81 9.18
N MET A 52 -0.59 5.53 9.35
CA MET A 52 -0.71 4.55 8.25
C MET A 52 -2.14 4.37 7.76
N ALA A 53 -3.12 4.20 8.66
CA ALA A 53 -4.53 4.06 8.28
C ALA A 53 -5.03 5.27 7.47
N ARG A 54 -4.66 6.49 7.88
CA ARG A 54 -5.02 7.71 7.17
C ARG A 54 -4.41 7.80 5.77
N ALA A 55 -3.16 7.36 5.63
CA ALA A 55 -2.45 7.34 4.34
C ALA A 55 -3.05 6.30 3.39
N VAL A 56 -3.28 5.07 3.87
CA VAL A 56 -3.90 4.00 3.08
C VAL A 56 -5.27 4.43 2.59
N LYS A 57 -6.13 4.95 3.49
CA LYS A 57 -7.46 5.45 3.14
C LYS A 57 -7.43 6.54 2.06
N ALA A 58 -6.45 7.45 2.11
CA ALA A 58 -6.30 8.48 1.08
C ALA A 58 -5.91 7.85 -0.26
N VAL A 59 -4.95 6.92 -0.27
CA VAL A 59 -4.47 6.29 -1.50
C VAL A 59 -5.57 5.45 -2.14
N THR A 60 -6.28 4.64 -1.37
CA THR A 60 -7.35 3.77 -1.88
C THR A 60 -8.65 4.51 -2.21
N SER A 61 -8.77 5.80 -1.88
CA SER A 61 -9.89 6.60 -2.37
C SER A 61 -9.83 6.83 -3.89
N LEU A 62 -8.65 6.69 -4.51
CA LEU A 62 -8.45 6.85 -5.96
C LEU A 62 -7.81 5.62 -6.62
N LEU A 63 -7.05 4.80 -5.86
CA LEU A 63 -6.35 3.64 -6.38
C LEU A 63 -7.26 2.40 -6.36
N PRO A 64 -7.74 1.89 -7.52
CA PRO A 64 -8.42 0.60 -7.55
C PRO A 64 -7.41 -0.51 -7.21
N LEU A 65 -7.88 -1.54 -6.51
CA LEU A 65 -7.06 -2.71 -6.22
C LEU A 65 -7.15 -3.72 -7.38
N VAL A 66 -6.05 -4.43 -7.63
CA VAL A 66 -5.97 -5.48 -8.67
C VAL A 66 -7.02 -6.58 -8.43
N ALA A 67 -7.71 -7.00 -9.50
CA ALA A 67 -8.87 -7.89 -9.42
C ALA A 67 -8.55 -9.34 -9.82
N ASP A 68 -7.54 -9.52 -10.67
CA ASP A 68 -7.06 -10.77 -11.25
C ASP A 68 -5.99 -11.47 -10.40
N GLU A 69 -5.82 -11.03 -9.16
CA GLU A 69 -4.80 -11.50 -8.23
C GLU A 69 -5.41 -11.89 -6.89
N VAL A 70 -4.91 -12.98 -6.29
CA VAL A 70 -5.41 -13.49 -5.00
C VAL A 70 -5.11 -12.50 -3.86
N HIS A 71 -3.97 -11.80 -3.97
CA HIS A 71 -3.45 -10.91 -2.93
C HIS A 71 -3.24 -9.49 -3.49
N PRO A 72 -4.30 -8.67 -3.56
CA PRO A 72 -4.18 -7.27 -3.98
C PRO A 72 -3.42 -6.40 -2.98
N VAL A 73 -3.38 -6.84 -1.72
CA VAL A 73 -2.72 -6.16 -0.61
C VAL A 73 -1.80 -7.13 0.10
N GLY A 74 -0.59 -6.67 0.40
CA GLY A 74 0.34 -7.34 1.30
C GLY A 74 0.65 -6.47 2.51
N TYR A 75 0.88 -7.09 3.67
CA TYR A 75 1.39 -6.41 4.86
C TYR A 75 2.60 -7.14 5.41
N MET A 76 3.51 -6.40 6.05
CA MET A 76 4.69 -7.02 6.65
C MET A 76 4.31 -7.81 7.91
N GLN A 77 4.59 -9.11 7.92
CA GLN A 77 4.39 -9.96 9.09
C GLN A 77 5.24 -9.46 10.27
N VAL A 78 4.66 -9.48 11.47
CA VAL A 78 5.39 -9.17 12.71
C VAL A 78 6.38 -10.30 13.02
N SER A 79 7.68 -9.98 13.05
CA SER A 79 8.71 -10.98 13.31
C SER A 79 8.52 -11.69 14.66
N GLY A 80 8.73 -13.00 14.69
CA GLY A 80 8.57 -13.82 15.89
C GLY A 80 7.13 -14.16 16.26
N GLN A 81 6.14 -13.72 15.47
CA GLN A 81 4.73 -14.07 15.64
C GLN A 81 4.27 -15.08 14.58
N ALA A 82 3.18 -15.80 14.86
CA ALA A 82 2.54 -16.69 13.89
C ALA A 82 2.11 -15.93 12.62
N GLY A 83 2.06 -16.60 11.47
CA GLY A 83 1.69 -15.97 10.19
C GLY A 83 0.29 -15.33 10.17
N SER A 84 -0.63 -15.82 11.01
CA SER A 84 -1.97 -15.27 11.18
C SER A 84 -2.04 -14.06 12.11
N TYR A 85 -0.95 -13.74 12.84
CA TYR A 85 -0.94 -12.61 13.75
C TYR A 85 -1.02 -11.29 12.97
N ARG A 86 -1.87 -10.39 13.46
CA ARG A 86 -1.99 -9.01 12.98
C ARG A 86 -1.90 -8.08 14.19
N SER A 87 -1.08 -7.04 14.11
CA SER A 87 -1.03 -5.97 15.12
C SER A 87 -2.34 -5.17 15.16
N ALA A 88 -2.53 -4.30 16.15
CA ALA A 88 -3.71 -3.43 16.21
C ALA A 88 -3.84 -2.56 14.96
N LEU A 89 -2.75 -1.87 14.59
CA LEU A 89 -2.67 -1.09 13.35
C LEU A 89 -2.99 -1.94 12.11
N GLN A 90 -2.45 -3.16 12.02
CA GLN A 90 -2.71 -4.01 10.86
C GLN A 90 -4.17 -4.39 10.73
N ARG A 91 -4.84 -4.69 11.85
CA ARG A 91 -6.29 -4.97 11.85
C ARG A 91 -7.10 -3.73 11.46
N GLU A 92 -6.73 -2.56 11.95
CA GLU A 92 -7.39 -1.29 11.60
C GLU A 92 -7.32 -1.01 10.10
N VAL A 93 -6.11 -1.04 9.53
CA VAL A 93 -5.90 -0.78 8.10
C VAL A 93 -6.61 -1.84 7.23
N LEU A 94 -6.54 -3.12 7.62
CA LEU A 94 -7.19 -4.18 6.86
C LEU A 94 -8.71 -4.13 6.94
N ALA A 95 -9.29 -3.67 8.06
CA ALA A 95 -10.74 -3.48 8.17
C ALA A 95 -11.28 -2.46 7.16
N ASP A 96 -10.46 -1.46 6.79
CA ASP A 96 -10.80 -0.48 5.75
C ASP A 96 -10.61 -1.03 4.32
N LEU A 97 -9.72 -2.00 4.13
CA LEU A 97 -9.35 -2.54 2.81
C LEU A 97 -10.16 -3.78 2.41
N GLU A 98 -10.36 -4.71 3.33
CA GLU A 98 -11.03 -6.00 3.09
C GLU A 98 -12.44 -5.87 2.45
N PRO A 99 -13.26 -4.85 2.77
CA PRO A 99 -14.54 -4.65 2.08
C PRO A 99 -14.45 -4.40 0.57
N ALA A 100 -13.28 -3.97 0.06
CA ALA A 100 -13.04 -3.77 -1.37
C ALA A 100 -12.51 -5.03 -2.08
N PHE A 101 -12.23 -6.11 -1.34
CA PHE A 101 -11.72 -7.36 -1.92
C PHE A 101 -12.84 -8.12 -2.63
N LEU A 102 -12.51 -8.70 -3.77
CA LEU A 102 -13.39 -9.60 -4.51
C LEU A 102 -13.43 -10.99 -3.87
N ALA A 103 -14.41 -11.80 -4.29
CA ALA A 103 -14.54 -13.18 -3.83
C ALA A 103 -13.24 -13.96 -4.12
N GLY A 104 -12.70 -14.61 -3.08
CA GLY A 104 -11.43 -15.36 -3.16
C GLY A 104 -10.17 -14.53 -2.95
N GLN A 105 -10.28 -13.20 -2.83
CA GLN A 105 -9.14 -12.34 -2.49
C GLN A 105 -8.92 -12.25 -0.98
N SER A 106 -7.66 -12.05 -0.59
CA SER A 106 -7.27 -11.84 0.80
C SER A 106 -5.97 -11.06 0.92
N ALA A 107 -5.75 -10.39 2.04
CA ALA A 107 -4.47 -9.75 2.32
C ALA A 107 -3.40 -10.79 2.65
N GLU A 108 -2.21 -10.63 2.09
CA GLU A 108 -1.07 -11.52 2.32
C GLU A 108 -0.19 -11.04 3.48
N ALA A 109 0.12 -11.92 4.43
CA ALA A 109 1.18 -11.70 5.41
C ALA A 109 2.53 -12.04 4.77
N ILE A 110 3.38 -11.03 4.59
CA ILE A 110 4.67 -11.18 3.89
C ILE A 110 5.80 -11.14 4.92
N GLU A 111 6.66 -12.15 4.91
CA GLU A 111 7.87 -12.20 5.73
C GLU A 111 8.73 -10.93 5.50
N ARG A 112 9.40 -10.43 6.54
CA ARG A 112 10.11 -9.13 6.53
C ARG A 112 11.09 -8.98 5.37
N PHE A 113 11.94 -9.97 5.11
CA PHE A 113 12.92 -9.89 4.03
C PHE A 113 12.26 -10.06 2.66
N ALA A 114 11.25 -10.93 2.54
CA ALA A 114 10.44 -11.02 1.34
C ALA A 114 9.74 -9.69 1.01
N PHE A 115 9.29 -8.93 2.02
CA PHE A 115 8.70 -7.61 1.85
C PHE A 115 9.73 -6.61 1.31
N TYR A 116 10.98 -6.65 1.79
CA TYR A 116 12.05 -5.83 1.23
C TYR A 116 12.34 -6.18 -0.23
N GLU A 117 12.34 -7.45 -0.61
CA GLU A 117 12.50 -7.86 -2.00
C GLU A 117 11.33 -7.35 -2.87
N ARG A 118 10.08 -7.49 -2.43
CA ARG A 118 8.92 -6.94 -3.16
C ARG A 118 8.96 -5.41 -3.28
N THR A 119 9.50 -4.72 -2.28
CA THR A 119 9.69 -3.26 -2.33
C THR A 119 10.65 -2.84 -3.45
N LYS A 120 11.62 -3.68 -3.82
CA LYS A 120 12.54 -3.37 -4.93
C LYS A 120 11.80 -3.31 -6.27
N SER A 121 10.76 -4.12 -6.46
CA SER A 121 9.95 -4.14 -7.67
C SER A 121 8.76 -3.18 -7.65
N ALA A 122 8.42 -2.60 -6.49
CA ALA A 122 7.35 -1.60 -6.39
C ALA A 122 7.68 -0.32 -7.18
N PHE A 123 6.66 0.35 -7.70
CA PHE A 123 6.75 1.57 -8.48
C PHE A 123 7.20 2.77 -7.63
N ALA A 124 6.69 2.89 -6.41
CA ALA A 124 7.01 3.99 -5.49
C ALA A 124 6.89 3.57 -4.02
N ILE A 125 7.47 4.39 -3.14
CA ILE A 125 7.36 4.24 -1.69
C ILE A 125 6.80 5.53 -1.11
N VAL A 126 5.76 5.43 -0.29
CA VAL A 126 5.23 6.52 0.52
C VAL A 126 5.68 6.28 1.96
N LEU A 127 6.60 7.11 2.45
CA LEU A 127 7.07 7.05 3.83
C LEU A 127 6.17 7.93 4.71
N THR A 128 5.42 7.28 5.59
CA THR A 128 4.45 7.91 6.49
C THR A 128 5.10 8.34 7.81
N GLY A 129 4.32 8.99 8.68
CA GLY A 129 4.70 9.29 10.07
C GLY A 129 4.35 8.18 11.06
N GLU A 130 3.90 7.00 10.60
CA GLU A 130 3.54 5.89 11.46
C GLU A 130 4.74 5.38 12.26
N LEU A 131 4.64 5.39 13.60
CA LEU A 131 5.75 5.00 14.47
C LEU A 131 5.75 3.50 14.78
N GLN A 132 4.60 2.83 14.64
CA GLN A 132 4.50 1.41 14.96
C GLN A 132 5.31 0.56 13.96
N PRO A 133 6.27 -0.26 14.42
CA PRO A 133 7.01 -1.15 13.55
C PRO A 133 6.12 -2.21 12.88
N PHE A 134 6.58 -2.74 11.75
CA PHE A 134 5.84 -3.69 10.91
C PHE A 134 4.52 -3.11 10.38
N GLY A 135 4.37 -1.79 10.40
CA GLY A 135 3.19 -1.08 9.89
C GLY A 135 3.18 -0.91 8.37
N ASN A 136 3.93 -1.72 7.63
CA ASN A 136 4.16 -1.53 6.20
C ASN A 136 3.15 -2.31 5.37
N PHE A 137 2.64 -1.66 4.32
CA PHE A 137 1.68 -2.22 3.37
C PHE A 137 2.18 -2.07 1.94
N LEU A 138 1.79 -3.01 1.09
CA LEU A 138 2.00 -3.00 -0.35
C LEU A 138 0.62 -3.12 -1.01
N LEU A 139 0.25 -2.14 -1.83
CA LEU A 139 -1.01 -2.12 -2.57
C LEU A 139 -0.71 -2.27 -4.06
N ARG A 140 -1.38 -3.21 -4.73
CA ARG A 140 -1.26 -3.44 -6.18
C ARG A 140 -2.41 -2.78 -6.91
N LYS A 141 -2.08 -1.94 -7.90
CA LYS A 141 -3.06 -1.18 -8.69
C LYS A 141 -3.83 -2.09 -9.63
N GLY A 142 -5.15 -1.98 -9.66
CA GLY A 142 -6.00 -2.64 -10.62
C GLY A 142 -6.29 -1.81 -11.87
N VAL A 143 -7.11 -2.37 -12.74
CA VAL A 143 -7.64 -1.69 -13.93
C VAL A 143 -8.80 -0.76 -13.58
N ILE A 144 -9.01 0.25 -14.43
CA ILE A 144 -10.21 1.09 -14.43
C ILE A 144 -11.04 0.75 -15.66
N GLY A 145 -12.27 0.28 -15.46
CA GLY A 145 -13.22 -0.09 -16.52
C GLY A 145 -13.51 -1.59 -16.55
N ASP A 146 -14.41 -2.00 -17.45
CA ASP A 146 -14.76 -3.41 -17.64
C ASP A 146 -13.59 -4.17 -18.27
N THR A 147 -13.16 -5.27 -17.64
CA THR A 147 -12.03 -6.11 -18.08
C THR A 147 -12.26 -6.68 -19.49
N LEU A 148 -13.52 -6.93 -19.86
CA LEU A 148 -13.91 -7.44 -21.18
C LEU A 148 -15.30 -6.88 -21.53
N ARG A 149 -15.42 -6.21 -22.68
CA ARG A 149 -16.72 -5.99 -23.34
C ARG A 149 -16.89 -7.09 -24.39
N PRO A 150 -17.79 -8.06 -24.20
CA PRO A 150 -18.03 -9.14 -25.17
C PRO A 150 -18.62 -8.63 -26.48
#